data_AF-A0A9J6H2L6-F1
#
_entry.id   AF-A0A9J6H2L6-F1
#
_cell.length_a   1.000
_cell.length_b   1.000
_cell.length_c   1.000
_cell.angle_alpha   90.00
_cell.angle_beta   90.00
_cell.angle_gamma   90.00
#
_symmetry.space_group_name_H-M   'P 1'
#
loop_
_entity.id
_entity.type
_entity.pdbx_description
1 polymer ?
#
loop_
_entity_poly.entity_id
_entity_poly.type
_entity_poly.pdbx_seq_one_letter_code
_entity_poly.pdbx_strand_id
1 'polypeptide(L)'
;MAASSSCGSATDGSQRTSWTDDEVRTLIRVWEDHLGDLWRMTHNRKVYIAITAKLEFYGITKPVKAVKGKIENLGNTYRRLGRTLGTALPR
;
A
#
# COMPACT_ATOMS: atom_id res chain seq x y z
N MET A 1 8.90 -23.68 41.31
CA MET A 1 9.37 -23.91 39.92
C MET A 1 8.53 -23.04 39.02
N ALA A 2 9.16 -22.08 38.35
CA ALA A 2 8.54 -21.14 37.42
C ALA A 2 8.48 -21.71 35.99
N ALA A 3 7.63 -21.06 35.19
CA ALA A 3 7.48 -21.16 33.73
C ALA A 3 6.68 -22.40 33.24
N SER A 4 5.76 -22.28 32.28
CA SER A 4 5.73 -21.32 31.18
C SER A 4 4.31 -20.93 30.77
N SER A 5 4.08 -19.62 30.80
CA SER A 5 3.11 -18.92 29.97
C SER A 5 3.48 -19.07 28.48
N SER A 6 2.48 -19.15 27.60
CA SER A 6 2.31 -18.21 26.47
C SER A 6 1.12 -18.63 25.61
N CYS A 7 -0.07 -18.07 25.91
CA CYS A 7 -1.09 -17.89 24.88
C CYS A 7 -0.81 -16.56 24.18
N GLY A 8 -0.05 -16.61 23.08
CA GLY A 8 0.18 -15.46 22.22
C GLY A 8 -0.96 -15.30 21.21
N SER A 9 -2.15 -14.89 21.65
CA SER A 9 -3.19 -14.39 20.75
C SER A 9 -3.03 -12.88 20.60
N ALA A 10 -2.21 -12.46 19.63
CA ALA A 10 -2.05 -11.04 19.29
C ALA A 10 -3.12 -10.59 18.29
N THR A 11 -4.26 -10.19 18.86
CA THR A 11 -5.09 -9.02 18.49
C THR A 11 -5.11 -8.57 17.03
N ASP A 12 -6.24 -8.86 16.36
CA ASP A 12 -6.83 -8.04 15.30
C ASP A 12 -7.16 -6.65 15.88
N GLY A 13 -6.18 -5.76 15.85
CA GLY A 13 -6.33 -4.37 16.21
C GLY A 13 -6.07 -3.54 14.96
N SER A 14 -7.04 -2.69 14.62
CA SER A 14 -6.96 -1.65 13.57
C SER A 14 -5.73 -0.76 13.78
N GLN A 15 -4.57 -1.27 13.41
CA GLN A 15 -3.32 -0.56 13.37
C GLN A 15 -3.45 0.36 12.16
N ARG A 16 -3.45 1.67 12.39
CA ARG A 16 -3.11 2.65 11.34
C ARG A 16 -1.79 2.13 10.77
N THR A 17 -1.83 1.50 9.61
CA THR A 17 -0.68 0.81 9.05
C THR A 17 0.41 1.84 8.85
N SER A 18 1.35 1.91 9.79
CA SER A 18 2.54 2.73 9.64
C SER A 18 3.27 2.17 8.44
N TRP A 19 3.36 2.96 7.39
CA TRP A 19 4.10 2.66 6.18
C TRP A 19 5.45 3.36 6.31
N THR A 20 6.52 2.59 6.41
CA THR A 20 7.89 3.06 6.33
C THR A 20 8.24 3.47 4.91
N ASP A 21 9.23 4.33 4.73
CA ASP A 21 9.66 4.78 3.39
C ASP A 21 10.09 3.60 2.50
N ASP A 22 10.72 2.58 3.08
CA ASP A 22 11.11 1.37 2.34
C ASP A 22 9.89 0.57 1.86
N GLU A 23 8.91 0.34 2.74
CA GLU A 23 7.65 -0.30 2.35
C GLU A 23 6.91 0.48 1.26
N VAL A 24 6.94 1.82 1.33
CA VAL A 24 6.31 2.67 0.31
C VAL A 24 7.06 2.59 -1.02
N ARG A 25 8.39 2.59 -1.01
CA ARG A 25 9.20 2.42 -2.23
C ARG A 25 8.94 1.07 -2.88
N THR A 26 8.88 0.01 -2.08
CA THR A 26 8.56 -1.34 -2.56
C THR A 26 7.14 -1.42 -3.11
N LEU A 27 6.17 -0.77 -2.44
CA LEU A 27 4.80 -0.64 -2.95
C LEU A 27 4.75 0.09 -4.29
N ILE A 28 5.46 1.20 -4.45
CA ILE A 28 5.50 1.97 -5.70
C ILE A 28 6.06 1.11 -6.83
N ARG A 29 7.15 0.36 -6.56
CA ARG A 29 7.74 -0.57 -7.53
C ARG A 29 6.76 -1.66 -7.96
N VAL A 30 6.11 -2.31 -7.01
CA VAL A 30 5.10 -3.34 -7.34
C VAL A 30 3.91 -2.72 -8.07
N TRP A 31 3.49 -1.52 -7.67
CA TRP A 31 2.36 -0.83 -8.28
C TRP A 31 2.64 -0.44 -9.74
N GLU A 32 3.88 -0.07 -10.07
CA GLU A 32 4.26 0.32 -11.44
C GLU A 32 4.05 -0.83 -12.44
N ASP A 33 4.41 -2.06 -12.05
CA ASP A 33 4.22 -3.27 -12.86
C ASP A 33 2.74 -3.53 -13.19
N HIS A 34 1.84 -3.13 -12.29
CA HIS A 34 0.41 -3.40 -12.37
C HIS A 34 -0.43 -2.21 -12.83
N LEU A 35 0.18 -1.05 -13.13
CA LEU A 35 -0.52 0.17 -13.58
C LEU A 35 -1.36 -0.09 -14.83
N GLY A 36 -0.82 -0.84 -15.79
CA GLY A 36 -1.51 -1.17 -17.04
C GLY A 36 -2.80 -1.98 -16.79
N ASP A 37 -2.77 -2.94 -15.86
CA ASP A 37 -3.93 -3.74 -15.50
C ASP A 37 -4.98 -2.91 -14.75
N LEU A 38 -4.53 -2.04 -13.83
CA LEU A 38 -5.37 -1.10 -13.10
C LEU A 38 -6.10 -0.11 -14.01
N TRP A 39 -5.52 0.25 -15.15
CA TRP A 39 -6.16 1.10 -16.16
C TRP A 39 -7.10 0.34 -17.09
N ARG A 40 -6.78 -0.91 -17.41
CA ARG A 40 -7.56 -1.71 -18.36
C ARG A 40 -8.78 -2.38 -17.75
N MET A 41 -8.77 -2.65 -16.44
CA MET A 41 -9.85 -3.38 -15.76
C MET A 41 -10.79 -2.45 -14.97
N THR A 42 -12.10 -2.71 -15.07
CA THR A 42 -13.13 -2.08 -14.22
C THR A 42 -13.20 -2.69 -12.83
N HIS A 43 -12.76 -3.95 -12.67
CA HIS A 43 -12.79 -4.69 -11.40
C HIS A 43 -11.37 -5.00 -10.89
N ASN A 44 -10.73 -3.98 -10.32
CA ASN A 44 -9.32 -4.03 -9.90
C ASN A 44 -9.04 -4.86 -8.64
N ARG A 45 -10.03 -5.54 -8.06
CA ARG A 45 -9.85 -6.34 -6.83
C ARG A 45 -8.77 -7.40 -6.98
N LYS A 46 -8.72 -8.10 -8.12
CA LYS A 46 -7.71 -9.12 -8.39
C LYS A 46 -6.30 -8.53 -8.46
N VAL A 47 -6.16 -7.35 -9.05
CA VAL A 47 -4.89 -6.63 -9.14
C VAL A 47 -4.39 -6.25 -7.74
N TYR A 48 -5.25 -5.74 -6.86
CA TYR A 48 -4.85 -5.44 -5.49
C TYR A 48 -4.44 -6.68 -4.69
N ILE A 49 -5.07 -7.84 -4.93
CA ILE A 49 -4.66 -9.11 -4.32
C ILE A 49 -3.28 -9.56 -4.83
N ALA A 50 -3.01 -9.40 -6.13
CA ALA A 50 -1.70 -9.70 -6.71
C ALA A 50 -0.61 -8.79 -6.13
N ILE A 51 -0.90 -7.49 -6.00
CA ILE A 51 0.00 -6.52 -5.36
C ILE A 51 0.29 -6.93 -3.91
N THR A 52 -0.72 -7.32 -3.13
CA THR A 52 -0.51 -7.73 -1.74
C THR A 52 0.31 -9.01 -1.63
N ALA A 53 0.07 -10.00 -2.50
CA ALA A 53 0.86 -11.21 -2.54
C ALA A 53 2.33 -10.94 -2.90
N LYS A 54 2.57 -10.00 -3.82
CA LYS A 54 3.93 -9.59 -4.19
C LYS A 54 4.62 -8.81 -3.06
N LEU A 55 3.88 -8.00 -2.30
CA LEU A 55 4.39 -7.33 -1.09
C LEU A 55 4.76 -8.31 0.02
N GLU A 56 3.96 -9.36 0.22
CA GLU A 56 4.26 -10.42 1.19
C GLU A 56 5.58 -11.14 0.87
N PHE A 57 5.90 -11.33 -0.41
CA PHE A 57 7.20 -11.87 -0.83
C PHE A 57 8.39 -11.00 -0.39
N TYR A 58 8.20 -9.67 -0.32
CA TYR A 58 9.18 -8.73 0.22
C TYR A 58 9.14 -8.59 1.75
N GLY A 59 8.35 -9.41 2.45
CA GLY A 59 8.19 -9.37 3.90
C GLY A 59 7.18 -8.33 4.40
N ILE A 60 6.37 -7.75 3.50
CA ILE A 60 5.42 -6.69 3.82
C ILE A 60 4.01 -7.27 3.88
N THR A 61 3.59 -7.70 5.07
CA THR A 61 2.24 -8.24 5.29
C THR A 61 1.25 -7.09 5.57
N LYS A 62 0.54 -6.63 4.54
CA LYS A 62 -0.50 -5.59 4.67
C LYS A 62 -1.82 -6.07 4.03
N PRO A 63 -2.97 -5.81 4.68
CA PRO A 63 -4.25 -6.21 4.11
C PRO A 63 -4.55 -5.42 2.83
N VAL A 64 -5.26 -6.06 1.89
CA VAL A 64 -5.66 -5.47 0.59
C VAL A 64 -6.30 -4.08 0.74
N LYS A 65 -7.10 -3.88 1.80
CA LYS A 65 -7.75 -2.59 2.10
C LYS A 65 -6.72 -1.49 2.42
N ALA A 66 -5.68 -1.80 3.19
CA ALA A 66 -4.62 -0.85 3.52
C ALA A 66 -3.75 -0.52 2.30
N VAL A 67 -3.44 -1.51 1.47
CA VAL A 67 -2.71 -1.33 0.21
C VAL A 67 -3.47 -0.43 -0.76
N LYS A 68 -4.77 -0.73 -0.97
CA LYS A 68 -5.64 0.11 -1.80
C LYS A 68 -5.69 1.55 -1.30
N GLY A 69 -5.96 1.76 -0.01
CA GLY A 69 -6.01 3.10 0.57
C GLY A 69 -4.67 3.85 0.46
N LYS A 70 -3.54 3.15 0.59
CA LYS A 70 -2.21 3.74 0.42
C LYS A 70 -1.97 4.18 -1.02
N ILE A 71 -2.32 3.33 -2.00
CA ILE A 71 -2.23 3.67 -3.43
C ILE A 71 -3.09 4.89 -3.78
N GLU A 72 -4.35 4.92 -3.31
CA GLU A 72 -5.25 6.06 -3.52
C GLU A 72 -4.69 7.35 -2.89
N ASN A 73 -4.16 7.26 -1.67
CA ASN A 73 -3.54 8.38 -0.99
C ASN A 73 -2.29 8.89 -1.74
N LEU A 74 -1.41 7.99 -2.18
CA LEU A 74 -0.24 8.36 -2.99
C LEU A 74 -0.69 9.07 -4.28
N GLY A 75 -1.63 8.48 -5.02
CA GLY A 75 -2.17 9.10 -6.24
C GLY A 75 -2.77 10.49 -5.99
N ASN A 76 -3.52 10.67 -4.91
CA ASN A 76 -4.10 11.96 -4.55
C ASN A 76 -3.04 13.00 -4.14
N THR A 77 -2.03 12.59 -3.37
CA THR A 77 -0.90 13.45 -3.00
C THR A 77 -0.11 13.88 -4.23
N TYR A 78 0.25 12.96 -5.13
CA TYR A 78 0.94 13.28 -6.38
C TYR A 78 0.12 14.21 -7.27
N ARG A 79 -1.19 13.97 -7.44
CA ARG A 79 -2.08 14.89 -8.19
C ARG A 79 -2.16 16.27 -7.54
N ARG A 80 -2.20 16.34 -6.20
CA ARG A 80 -2.22 17.62 -5.46
C ARG A 80 -0.92 18.38 -5.65
N LEU A 81 0.22 17.72 -5.46
CA LEU A 81 1.54 18.29 -5.66
C LEU A 81 1.72 18.74 -7.12
N GLY A 82 1.27 17.95 -8.09
CA GLY A 82 1.29 18.33 -9.50
C GLY A 82 0.46 19.57 -9.80
N ARG A 83 -0.67 19.79 -9.12
CA ARG A 83 -1.44 21.04 -9.22
C ARG A 83 -0.70 22.21 -8.55
N THR A 84 -0.16 22.03 -7.35
CA THR A 84 0.58 23.06 -6.63
C THR A 84 1.86 23.48 -7.36
N LEU A 85 2.58 22.53 -7.97
CA LEU A 85 3.76 22.78 -8.78
C LEU A 85 3.40 23.31 -10.18
N GLY A 86 2.28 22.86 -10.76
CA GLY A 86 1.76 23.33 -12.05
C GLY A 86 1.13 24.73 -12.00
N THR A 87 0.76 25.23 -10.82
CA THR A 87 0.37 26.64 -10.63
C THR A 87 1.57 27.59 -10.48
N ALA A 88 2.81 27.07 -10.42
CA ALA A 88 4.02 27.88 -10.27
C ALA A 88 4.70 28.24 -11.61
N LEU A 89 4.15 27.82 -12.76
CA LEU A 89 4.66 28.20 -14.08
C LEU A 89 3.51 28.68 -14.99
N PRO A 90 3.62 29.87 -15.61
CA PRO A 90 2.60 30.35 -16.54
C PRO A 90 2.57 29.45 -17.78
N ARG A 91 1.37 29.24 -18.30
CA ARG A 91 1.09 28.45 -19.52
C ARG A 91 1.58 29.15 -20.77
#